data_AF-A0A420IW16-F1
#
_entry.id   AF-A0A420IW16-F1
#
_cell.length_a   1.000
_cell.length_b   1.000
_cell.length_c   1.000
_cell.angle_alpha   90.00
_cell.angle_beta   90.00
_cell.angle_gamma   90.00
#
_symmetry.space_group_name_H-M   'P 1'
#
loop_
_entity.id
_entity.type
_entity.pdbx_description
1 polymer ?
#
loop_
_entity_poly.entity_id
_entity_poly.type
_entity_poly.pdbx_seq_one_letter_code
_entity_poly.pdbx_strand_id
1 'polypeptide(L)'
;MAPDSNSNKECPRLPMPSRNPLPLSSGQEIQVRELYHTRVRGYCADEIKAFADCALGRTFSAPFKCRSENQEMNRCMLKHATIEEQDAAREEWFALRLQRQMDREAKEQRRLEQEKFHREWWGLPPIERDSEKGRDIIRKAERIGGFPRTDDGQLSKDRHR
;
A
#
# COMPACT_ATOMS: atom_id res chain seq x y z
N MET A 1 -29.13 5.94 -6.02
CA MET A 1 -28.19 6.84 -6.73
C MET A 1 -26.89 6.80 -5.94
N ALA A 2 -25.86 6.17 -6.51
CA ALA A 2 -24.54 6.16 -5.90
C ALA A 2 -23.94 7.58 -6.03
N PRO A 3 -23.22 8.10 -5.01
CA PRO A 3 -22.57 9.40 -5.14
C PRO A 3 -21.45 9.32 -6.19
N ASP A 4 -21.49 10.23 -7.15
CA ASP A 4 -20.48 10.37 -8.20
C ASP A 4 -19.08 10.54 -7.59
N SER A 5 -18.18 9.61 -7.91
CA SER A 5 -16.82 9.50 -7.38
C SER A 5 -15.84 10.52 -7.98
N ASN A 6 -16.28 11.74 -8.29
CA ASN A 6 -15.48 12.70 -9.04
C ASN A 6 -15.34 14.08 -8.38
N SER A 7 -15.47 14.15 -7.05
CA SER A 7 -14.95 15.29 -6.30
C SER A 7 -13.49 15.00 -5.91
N ASN A 8 -12.60 14.95 -6.90
CA ASN A 8 -11.17 15.05 -6.68
C ASN A 8 -10.91 16.40 -6.00
N LYS A 9 -10.60 16.40 -4.71
CA LYS A 9 -9.95 17.55 -4.07
C LYS A 9 -8.55 17.61 -4.68
N GLU A 10 -8.42 18.27 -5.82
CA GLU A 10 -7.15 18.41 -6.51
C GLU A 10 -6.21 19.20 -5.59
N CYS A 11 -5.27 18.50 -4.97
CA CYS A 11 -4.17 19.15 -4.29
C CYS A 11 -3.43 20.02 -5.33
N PRO A 12 -3.14 21.29 -5.02
CA PRO A 12 -2.52 22.18 -5.99
C PRO A 12 -1.16 21.61 -6.42
N ARG A 13 -0.94 21.55 -7.74
CA ARG A 13 0.34 21.12 -8.30
C ARG A 13 1.40 22.14 -7.96
N LEU A 14 2.46 21.68 -7.29
CA LEU A 14 3.56 22.55 -6.91
C LEU A 14 4.54 22.73 -8.08
N PRO A 15 5.15 23.93 -8.22
CA PRO A 15 6.12 24.17 -9.27
C PRO A 15 7.38 23.32 -9.08
N MET A 16 8.06 23.04 -10.19
CA MET A 16 9.30 22.28 -10.19
C MET A 16 10.39 22.99 -9.35
N PRO A 17 11.05 22.29 -8.39
CA PRO A 17 11.94 22.95 -7.43
C PRO A 17 13.20 23.60 -8.01
N SER A 18 13.80 23.04 -9.07
CA SER A 18 15.02 23.57 -9.69
C SER A 18 15.21 23.05 -11.11
N ARG A 19 15.64 23.91 -12.03
CA ARG A 19 15.88 23.55 -13.45
C ARG A 19 16.97 22.50 -13.69
N ASN A 20 17.92 22.35 -12.77
CA ASN A 20 18.94 21.30 -12.84
C ASN A 20 18.36 19.99 -12.26
N PRO A 21 18.51 18.83 -12.94
CA PRO A 21 17.99 17.56 -12.42
C PRO A 21 18.57 17.26 -11.04
N LEU A 22 17.67 17.19 -10.05
CA LEU A 22 18.04 16.82 -8.69
C LEU A 22 18.32 15.31 -8.63
N PRO A 23 19.43 14.88 -8.00
CA PRO A 23 19.65 13.46 -7.77
C PRO A 23 18.59 12.93 -6.81
N LEU A 24 17.84 11.93 -7.24
CA LEU A 24 16.81 11.28 -6.45
C LEU A 24 17.37 10.06 -5.73
N SER A 25 16.79 9.72 -4.57
CA SER A 25 17.05 8.42 -3.93
C SER A 25 16.51 7.29 -4.81
N SER A 26 17.12 6.11 -4.75
CA SER A 26 16.68 4.92 -5.50
C SER A 26 15.17 4.63 -5.34
N GLY A 27 14.62 4.79 -4.13
CA GLY A 27 13.18 4.61 -3.89
C GLY A 27 12.32 5.67 -4.58
N GLN A 28 12.82 6.90 -4.70
CA GLN A 28 12.12 7.99 -5.40
C GLN A 28 12.16 7.78 -6.93
N GLU A 29 13.29 7.29 -7.46
CA GLU A 29 13.42 6.95 -8.89
C GLU A 29 12.48 5.81 -9.31
N ILE A 30 12.25 4.84 -8.42
CA ILE A 30 11.26 3.77 -8.67
C ILE A 30 9.85 4.38 -8.82
N GLN A 31 9.46 5.29 -7.94
CA GLN A 31 8.15 5.96 -8.02
C GLN A 31 7.99 6.78 -9.30
N VAL A 32 9.04 7.48 -9.72
CA VAL A 32 9.06 8.19 -11.01
C VAL A 32 8.88 7.20 -12.17
N ARG A 33 9.58 6.07 -12.13
CA ARG A 33 9.49 5.03 -13.16
C ARG A 33 8.09 4.41 -13.23
N GLU A 34 7.42 4.25 -12.08
CA GLU A 34 6.03 3.78 -12.02
C GLU A 34 5.06 4.78 -12.67
N LEU A 35 5.22 6.08 -12.40
CA LEU A 35 4.42 7.13 -13.05
C LEU A 35 4.66 7.15 -14.57
N TYR A 36 5.92 7.07 -14.99
CA TYR A 36 6.30 6.96 -16.40
C TYR A 36 5.63 5.75 -17.08
N HIS A 37 5.72 4.56 -16.49
CA HIS A 37 5.04 3.37 -17.04
C HIS A 37 3.52 3.53 -17.07
N THR A 38 2.94 4.20 -16.07
CA THR A 38 1.49 4.45 -16.02
C THR A 38 1.06 5.38 -17.16
N ARG A 39 1.81 6.44 -17.44
CA ARG A 39 1.56 7.35 -18.58
C ARG A 39 1.67 6.63 -19.92
N VAL A 40 2.77 5.91 -20.14
CA VAL A 40 3.00 5.15 -21.39
C VAL A 40 1.90 4.12 -21.63
N ARG A 41 1.47 3.41 -20.58
CA ARG A 41 0.32 2.49 -20.68
C ARG A 41 -1.00 3.21 -20.92
N GLY A 42 -1.16 4.43 -20.40
CA GLY A 42 -2.32 5.28 -20.67
C GLY A 42 -2.44 5.66 -22.15
N TYR A 43 -1.33 6.00 -22.82
CA TYR A 43 -1.34 6.29 -24.26
C TYR A 43 -1.61 5.05 -25.11
N CYS A 44 -1.13 3.89 -24.68
CA CYS A 44 -1.29 2.61 -25.38
C CYS A 44 -2.45 1.76 -24.85
N ALA A 45 -3.47 2.38 -24.24
CA ALA A 45 -4.55 1.67 -23.56
C ALA A 45 -5.34 0.74 -24.50
N ASP A 46 -5.56 1.16 -25.75
CA ASP A 46 -6.30 0.38 -26.75
C ASP A 46 -5.56 -0.89 -27.15
N GLU A 47 -4.25 -0.79 -27.40
CA GLU A 47 -3.40 -1.94 -27.77
C GLU A 47 -3.23 -2.92 -26.60
N ILE A 48 -3.09 -2.39 -25.37
CA ILE A 48 -3.06 -3.20 -24.15
C ILE A 48 -4.36 -3.95 -23.97
N LYS A 49 -5.49 -3.31 -24.26
CA LYS A 49 -6.81 -3.94 -24.19
C LYS A 49 -6.97 -5.04 -25.23
N ALA A 50 -6.55 -4.83 -26.48
CA ALA A 50 -6.58 -5.84 -27.52
C ALA A 50 -5.75 -7.08 -27.13
N PHE A 51 -4.54 -6.87 -26.57
CA PHE A 51 -3.72 -7.96 -26.03
C PHE A 51 -4.41 -8.67 -24.85
N ALA A 52 -5.01 -7.91 -23.93
CA ALA A 52 -5.72 -8.47 -22.78
C ALA A 52 -6.90 -9.34 -23.22
N ASP A 53 -7.72 -8.86 -24.17
CA ASP A 53 -8.87 -9.58 -24.70
C ASP A 53 -8.45 -10.88 -25.39
N CYS A 54 -7.31 -10.90 -26.10
CA CYS A 54 -6.74 -12.13 -26.64
C CYS A 54 -6.21 -13.07 -25.53
N ALA A 55 -5.63 -12.54 -24.47
CA ALA A 55 -5.07 -13.31 -23.36
C ALA A 55 -6.14 -13.87 -22.41
N LEU A 56 -7.36 -13.34 -22.43
CA LEU A 56 -8.49 -13.86 -21.63
C LEU A 56 -8.72 -15.35 -21.96
N GLY A 57 -8.50 -16.21 -20.96
CA GLY A 57 -8.66 -17.66 -21.09
C GLY A 57 -7.47 -18.41 -21.71
N ARG A 58 -6.34 -17.75 -21.97
CA ARG A 58 -5.13 -18.36 -22.57
C ARG A 58 -3.89 -18.13 -21.72
N THR A 59 -3.85 -18.65 -20.49
CA THR A 59 -2.74 -18.39 -19.55
C THR A 59 -1.38 -18.92 -20.05
N PHE A 60 -1.34 -20.16 -20.55
CA PHE A 60 -0.08 -20.80 -20.97
C PHE A 60 0.26 -20.57 -22.45
N SER A 61 -0.75 -20.39 -23.30
CA SER A 61 -0.58 -20.27 -24.75
C SER A 61 -0.62 -18.83 -25.28
N ALA A 62 -0.93 -17.83 -24.44
CA ALA A 62 -0.91 -16.40 -24.78
C ALA A 62 0.34 -15.93 -25.54
N PRO A 63 1.59 -16.24 -25.14
CA PRO A 63 2.77 -15.70 -25.84
C PRO A 63 2.91 -16.19 -27.29
N PHE A 64 2.30 -17.32 -27.63
CA PHE A 64 2.32 -17.87 -28.99
C PHE A 64 1.07 -17.46 -29.79
N LYS A 65 -0.11 -17.56 -29.16
CA LYS A 65 -1.40 -17.30 -29.84
C LYS A 65 -1.72 -15.81 -30.00
N CYS A 66 -1.28 -14.97 -29.06
CA CYS A 66 -1.51 -13.52 -29.06
C CYS A 66 -0.23 -12.74 -29.41
N ARG A 67 0.63 -13.33 -30.26
CA ARG A 67 1.94 -12.78 -30.59
C ARG A 67 1.83 -11.47 -31.39
N SER A 68 0.86 -11.39 -32.30
CA SER A 68 0.56 -10.20 -33.11
C SER A 68 0.21 -8.99 -32.23
N GLU A 69 -0.76 -9.17 -31.35
CA GLU A 69 -1.29 -8.16 -30.45
C GLU A 69 -0.21 -7.71 -29.46
N ASN A 70 0.62 -8.65 -28.98
CA ASN A 70 1.77 -8.32 -28.14
C ASN A 70 2.83 -7.49 -28.88
N GLN A 71 3.07 -7.76 -30.17
CA GLN A 71 4.00 -6.94 -30.98
C GLN A 71 3.45 -5.52 -31.21
N GLU A 72 2.17 -5.38 -31.49
CA GLU A 72 1.50 -4.08 -31.67
C GLU A 72 1.53 -3.25 -30.38
N MET A 73 1.17 -3.86 -29.25
CA MET A 73 1.27 -3.26 -27.93
C MET A 73 2.71 -2.80 -27.62
N ASN A 74 3.71 -3.65 -27.85
CA ASN A 74 5.12 -3.29 -27.61
C ASN A 74 5.61 -2.19 -28.55
N ARG A 75 5.16 -2.19 -29.82
CA ARG A 75 5.48 -1.12 -30.77
C ARG A 75 4.93 0.22 -30.32
N CYS A 76 3.69 0.25 -29.80
CA CYS A 76 3.13 1.47 -29.21
C CYS A 76 3.94 1.92 -27.99
N MET A 77 4.22 1.01 -27.06
CA MET A 77 4.99 1.35 -25.85
C MET A 77 6.38 1.91 -26.18
N LEU A 78 7.08 1.32 -27.15
CA LEU A 78 8.40 1.80 -27.60
C LEU A 78 8.32 3.19 -28.24
N LYS A 79 7.24 3.52 -28.95
CA LYS A 79 7.04 4.83 -29.56
C LYS A 79 6.91 5.94 -28.51
N HIS A 80 6.25 5.65 -27.39
CA HIS A 80 6.06 6.59 -26.27
C HIS A 80 7.14 6.49 -25.19
N ALA A 81 8.09 5.57 -25.34
CA ALA A 81 9.19 5.39 -24.42
C ALA A 81 10.32 6.42 -24.64
N THR A 82 9.99 7.70 -24.49
CA THR A 82 10.90 8.83 -24.74
C THR A 82 11.47 9.41 -23.45
N ILE A 83 12.63 10.07 -23.55
CA ILE A 83 13.24 10.79 -22.42
C ILE A 83 12.34 11.96 -21.98
N GLU A 84 11.66 12.60 -22.93
CA GLU A 84 10.72 13.69 -22.65
C GLU A 84 9.56 13.24 -21.76
N GLU A 85 9.00 12.05 -21.98
CA GLU A 85 7.97 11.48 -21.10
C GLU A 85 8.52 11.10 -19.73
N GLN A 86 9.79 10.72 -19.64
CA GLN A 86 10.45 10.45 -18.37
C GLN A 86 10.64 11.75 -17.55
N ASP A 87 11.03 12.85 -18.20
CA ASP A 87 11.16 14.15 -17.55
C ASP A 87 9.79 14.73 -17.16
N ALA A 88 8.77 14.57 -18.01
CA ALA A 88 7.39 14.93 -17.66
C ALA A 88 6.89 14.13 -16.44
N ALA A 89 7.18 12.82 -16.37
CA ALA A 89 6.86 12.00 -15.21
C ALA A 89 7.60 12.44 -13.94
N ARG A 90 8.85 12.93 -14.07
CA ARG A 90 9.60 13.53 -12.94
C ARG A 90 8.92 14.81 -12.46
N GLU A 91 8.56 15.71 -13.37
CA GLU A 91 7.89 16.97 -13.03
C GLU A 91 6.56 16.71 -12.33
N GLU A 92 5.75 15.76 -12.83
CA GLU A 92 4.52 15.34 -12.18
C GLU A 92 4.79 14.73 -10.79
N TRP A 93 5.82 13.90 -10.67
CA TRP A 93 6.21 13.37 -9.37
C TRP A 93 6.52 14.50 -8.39
N PHE A 94 7.28 15.53 -8.78
CA PHE A 94 7.53 16.68 -7.92
C PHE A 94 6.28 17.50 -7.62
N ALA A 95 5.42 17.72 -8.61
CA ALA A 95 4.17 18.47 -8.47
C ALA A 95 3.23 17.83 -7.43
N LEU A 96 3.18 16.50 -7.39
CA LEU A 96 2.37 15.71 -6.47
C LEU A 96 2.97 15.57 -5.07
N ARG A 97 4.08 16.25 -4.74
CA ARG A 97 4.73 16.12 -3.42
C ARG A 97 3.79 16.45 -2.25
N LEU A 98 2.94 17.46 -2.43
CA LEU A 98 1.99 17.90 -1.41
C LEU A 98 0.90 16.85 -1.20
N GLN A 99 0.37 16.30 -2.29
CA GLN A 99 -0.61 15.22 -2.23
C GLN A 99 -0.05 14.01 -1.48
N ARG A 100 1.20 13.60 -1.78
CA ARG A 100 1.87 12.52 -1.04
C ARG A 100 2.10 12.83 0.43
N GLN A 101 2.21 14.09 0.82
CA GLN A 101 2.27 14.48 2.23
C GLN A 101 0.90 14.33 2.89
N MET A 102 -0.15 14.87 2.28
CA MET A 102 -1.53 14.73 2.76
C MET A 102 -1.96 13.26 2.87
N ASP A 103 -1.58 12.42 1.91
CA ASP A 103 -1.87 10.98 1.94
C ASP A 103 -1.17 10.26 3.10
N ARG A 104 0.04 10.69 3.46
CA ARG A 104 0.77 10.15 4.62
C ARG A 104 0.10 10.54 5.92
N GLU A 105 -0.27 11.82 6.06
CA GLU A 105 -1.01 12.32 7.23
C GLU A 105 -2.36 11.62 7.36
N ALA A 106 -3.12 11.46 6.27
CA ALA A 106 -4.40 10.75 6.27
C ALA A 106 -4.26 9.26 6.63
N LYS A 107 -3.21 8.59 6.16
CA LYS A 107 -2.92 7.20 6.55
C LYS A 107 -2.53 7.08 8.02
N GLU A 108 -1.78 8.03 8.54
CA GLU A 108 -1.43 8.09 9.96
C GLU A 108 -2.66 8.31 10.83
N GLN A 109 -3.58 9.21 10.45
CA GLN A 109 -4.85 9.38 11.15
C GLN A 109 -5.67 8.09 11.16
N ARG A 110 -5.79 7.41 10.02
CA ARG A 110 -6.46 6.09 9.95
C ARG A 110 -5.77 5.04 10.80
N ARG A 111 -4.43 5.02 10.85
CA ARG A 111 -3.67 4.11 11.71
C ARG A 111 -3.97 4.40 13.18
N LEU A 112 -4.00 5.67 13.59
CA LEU A 112 -4.35 6.06 14.96
C LEU A 112 -5.81 5.69 15.31
N GLU A 113 -6.75 5.87 14.39
CA GLU A 113 -8.14 5.43 14.56
C GLU A 113 -8.24 3.90 14.66
N GLN A 114 -7.53 3.16 13.81
CA GLN A 114 -7.45 1.71 13.88
C GLN A 114 -6.78 1.24 15.16
N GLU A 115 -5.74 1.92 15.64
CA GLU A 115 -5.10 1.63 16.92
C GLU A 115 -6.05 1.92 18.07
N LYS A 116 -6.83 3.02 18.04
CA LYS A 116 -7.86 3.30 19.05
C LYS A 116 -8.93 2.22 19.05
N PHE A 117 -9.48 1.89 17.88
CA PHE A 117 -10.46 0.83 17.71
C PHE A 117 -9.92 -0.52 18.15
N HIS A 118 -8.69 -0.87 17.77
CA HIS A 118 -8.03 -2.10 18.20
C HIS A 118 -7.78 -2.11 19.70
N ARG A 119 -7.40 -0.97 20.33
CA ARG A 119 -7.25 -0.85 21.78
C ARG A 119 -8.58 -0.98 22.51
N GLU A 120 -9.65 -0.38 21.98
CA GLU A 120 -11.02 -0.49 22.52
C GLU A 120 -11.57 -1.91 22.40
N TRP A 121 -11.32 -2.58 21.28
CA TRP A 121 -11.84 -3.92 20.98
C TRP A 121 -11.01 -5.06 21.61
N TRP A 122 -9.68 -4.90 21.76
CA TRP A 122 -8.77 -5.93 22.27
C TRP A 122 -8.22 -5.69 23.70
N GLY A 123 -8.59 -4.61 24.40
CA GLY A 123 -8.47 -4.59 25.86
C GLY A 123 -7.85 -3.34 26.51
N LEU A 124 -8.76 -2.52 27.01
CA LEU A 124 -8.71 -1.49 28.05
C LEU A 124 -8.00 -0.14 27.78
N PRO A 125 -8.70 0.99 28.01
CA PRO A 125 -8.10 2.31 28.02
C PRO A 125 -7.06 2.41 29.17
N PRO A 126 -6.01 3.25 29.03
CA PRO A 126 -4.96 3.40 30.05
C PRO A 126 -5.49 3.71 31.46
N ILE A 127 -6.62 4.41 31.55
CA ILE A 127 -7.27 4.78 32.81
C ILE A 127 -7.73 3.54 33.58
N GLU A 128 -7.99 2.43 32.90
CA GLU A 128 -8.47 1.19 33.53
C GLU A 128 -7.44 0.07 33.56
N ARG A 129 -6.33 0.14 32.81
CA ARG A 129 -5.26 -0.88 32.88
C ARG A 129 -4.63 -0.95 34.28
N ASP A 130 -4.47 0.19 34.94
CA ASP A 130 -3.97 0.29 36.31
C ASP A 130 -5.08 0.18 37.37
N SER A 131 -6.34 0.22 36.95
CA SER A 131 -7.49 -0.04 37.82
C SER A 131 -7.59 -1.52 38.17
N GLU A 132 -8.20 -1.82 39.32
CA GLU A 132 -8.39 -3.19 39.81
C GLU A 132 -9.15 -4.07 38.79
N LYS A 133 -10.13 -3.48 38.09
CA LYS A 133 -10.91 -4.15 37.04
C LYS A 133 -10.07 -4.55 35.82
N GLY A 134 -9.11 -3.72 35.41
CA GLY A 134 -8.22 -4.06 34.29
C GLY A 134 -7.19 -5.14 34.61
N ARG A 135 -6.67 -5.12 35.84
CA ARG A 135 -5.79 -6.19 36.34
C ARG A 135 -6.51 -7.54 36.40
N ASP A 136 -7.80 -7.54 36.75
CA ASP A 136 -8.61 -8.77 36.83
C ASP A 136 -8.98 -9.34 35.46
N ILE A 137 -9.20 -8.50 34.45
CA ILE A 137 -9.42 -8.96 33.06
C ILE A 137 -8.14 -9.59 32.50
N ILE A 138 -6.96 -9.00 32.77
CA ILE A 138 -5.66 -9.57 32.40
C ILE A 138 -5.44 -10.94 33.08
N ARG A 139 -5.71 -11.05 34.39
CA ARG A 139 -5.64 -12.32 35.13
C ARG A 139 -6.60 -13.40 34.63
N LYS A 140 -7.78 -13.01 34.12
CA LYS A 140 -8.74 -13.94 33.52
C LYS A 140 -8.37 -14.35 32.09
N ALA A 141 -7.77 -13.45 31.32
CA ALA A 141 -7.28 -13.75 29.97
C ALA A 141 -6.14 -14.80 30.01
N GLU A 142 -5.25 -14.75 31.01
CA GLU A 142 -4.24 -15.80 31.29
C GLU A 142 -4.84 -17.20 31.50
N ARG A 143 -6.14 -17.30 31.82
CA ARG A 143 -6.83 -18.57 32.07
C ARG A 143 -7.27 -19.28 30.79
N ILE A 144 -7.39 -18.57 29.66
CA ILE A 144 -7.82 -19.15 28.38
C ILE A 144 -6.59 -19.76 27.69
N GLY A 145 -6.16 -20.92 28.17
CA GLY A 145 -4.92 -21.60 27.74
C GLY A 145 -4.40 -22.72 28.65
N GLY A 146 -5.00 -22.93 29.82
CA GLY A 146 -4.93 -24.23 30.52
C GLY A 146 -3.70 -24.53 31.39
N PHE A 147 -2.89 -23.56 31.81
CA PHE A 147 -1.91 -23.79 32.89
C PHE A 147 -2.28 -23.02 34.17
N PRO A 148 -2.54 -23.68 35.30
CA PRO A 148 -2.72 -23.01 36.58
C PRO A 148 -1.38 -22.45 37.09
N ARG A 149 -1.41 -21.29 37.77
CA ARG A 149 -0.27 -20.77 38.52
C ARG A 149 0.13 -21.82 39.57
N THR A 150 1.38 -22.25 39.57
CA THR A 150 1.95 -22.94 40.74
C THR A 150 1.89 -21.95 41.90
N ASP A 151 1.18 -22.30 42.96
CA ASP A 151 1.13 -21.50 44.17
C ASP A 151 2.56 -21.36 44.73
N ASP A 152 2.93 -20.13 45.07
CA ASP A 152 4.23 -19.78 45.65
C ASP A 152 4.39 -20.47 47.02
N GLY A 153 4.76 -21.76 47.04
CA GLY A 153 4.90 -22.51 48.28
C GLY A 153 4.98 -24.03 48.23
N GLN A 154 4.81 -24.70 47.09
CA GLN A 154 5.00 -26.16 47.03
C GLN A 154 6.07 -26.58 46.04
N LEU A 155 7.20 -27.04 46.61
CA LEU A 155 8.26 -27.77 45.91
C LEU A 155 7.65 -29.00 45.24
N SER A 156 7.65 -28.98 43.91
CA SER A 156 7.23 -30.07 43.02
C SER A 156 8.04 -31.35 43.31
N LYS A 157 7.57 -32.17 44.26
CA LYS A 157 7.88 -33.60 44.32
C LYS A 157 7.08 -34.26 43.21
N ASP A 158 7.74 -34.53 42.09
CA ASP A 158 7.56 -35.75 41.28
C ASP A 158 8.24 -35.55 39.94
N ARG A 159 9.55 -35.86 39.93
CA ARG A 159 10.31 -36.11 38.72
C ARG A 159 10.96 -37.48 38.84
N HIS A 160 10.14 -38.53 38.85
CA HIS A 160 10.54 -39.91 38.59
C HIS A 160 9.36 -40.66 37.94
N ARG A 161 9.34 -40.71 36.61
CA ARG A 161 9.31 -41.96 35.83
C ARG A 161 9.45 -41.66 34.34
#